data_AF-A0A0F9R908-F1
#
_entry.id   AF-A0A0F9R908-F1
#
_cell.length_a   1.000
_cell.length_b   1.000
_cell.length_c   1.000
_cell.angle_alpha   90.00
_cell.angle_beta   90.00
_cell.angle_gamma   90.00
#
_symmetry.space_group_name_H-M   'P 1'
#
loop_
_entity.id
_entity.type
_entity.pdbx_description
1 polymer ?
#
loop_
_entity_poly.entity_id
_entity_poly.type
_entity_poly.pdbx_seq_one_letter_code
_entity_poly.pdbx_strand_id
1 'polypeptide(L)' 'MNMTEIHGFCDEQFKSVKEAFTQNFEEGLEVGSSFAATLNGKFVIDLWGV' A
#
# COMPACT_ATOMS: atom_id res chain seq x y z
N MET A 1 8.12 -4.37 17.69
CA MET A 1 7.55 -3.60 16.57
C MET A 1 6.30 -4.35 16.16
N ASN A 2 5.13 -3.73 16.25
CA ASN A 2 3.93 -4.32 15.65
C ASN A 2 4.10 -4.17 14.14
N MET A 3 4.06 -5.29 13.42
CA MET A 3 4.01 -5.27 11.97
C MET A 3 2.60 -4.82 11.59
N THR A 4 2.45 -3.65 10.97
CA THR A 4 1.16 -3.22 10.44
C THR A 4 0.76 -4.17 9.30
N GLU A 5 -0.43 -4.74 9.37
CA GLU A 5 -0.95 -5.58 8.30
C GLU A 5 -1.43 -4.70 7.15
N ILE A 6 -0.87 -4.92 5.96
CA ILE A 6 -1.27 -4.19 4.75
C ILE A 6 -2.35 -4.98 4.01
N HIS A 7 -3.51 -4.35 3.85
CA HIS A 7 -4.68 -4.92 3.19
C HIS A 7 -4.87 -4.35 1.78
N GLY A 8 -5.78 -4.99 1.03
CA GLY A 8 -6.16 -4.57 -0.32
C GLY A 8 -5.43 -5.31 -1.44
N PHE A 9 -5.39 -4.71 -2.62
CA PHE A 9 -4.80 -5.30 -3.81
C PHE A 9 -3.82 -4.36 -4.51
N CYS A 10 -2.83 -4.95 -5.17
CA CYS A 10 -1.90 -4.26 -6.04
C CYS A 10 -1.58 -5.22 -7.17
N ASP A 11 -1.82 -4.81 -8.41
CA ASP A 11 -1.40 -5.59 -9.57
C ASP A 11 0.11 -5.84 -9.52
N GLU A 12 0.56 -7.05 -9.89
CA GLU A 12 1.96 -7.48 -9.79
C GLU A 12 2.92 -6.54 -10.53
N GLN A 13 2.47 -5.92 -11.63
CA GLN A 13 3.26 -4.94 -12.37
C GLN A 13 3.61 -3.68 -11.55
N PHE A 14 2.91 -3.42 -10.45
CA PHE A 14 3.11 -2.27 -9.56
C PHE A 14 3.58 -2.68 -8.15
N LYS A 15 4.06 -3.91 -7.96
CA LYS A 15 4.45 -4.42 -6.64
C LYS A 15 5.41 -3.51 -5.84
N SER A 16 6.27 -2.76 -6.53
CA SER A 16 7.19 -1.81 -5.89
C SER A 16 6.47 -0.69 -5.13
N VAL A 17 5.24 -0.35 -5.54
CA VAL A 17 4.40 0.60 -4.80
C VAL A 17 3.94 -0.01 -3.48
N LYS A 18 3.52 -1.29 -3.47
CA LYS A 18 3.16 -2.00 -2.24
C LYS A 18 4.36 -2.14 -1.30
N GLU A 19 5.55 -2.42 -1.85
CA GLU A 19 6.81 -2.49 -1.08
C GLU A 19 7.12 -1.14 -0.40
N ALA A 20 7.10 -0.04 -1.16
CA ALA A 20 7.32 1.30 -0.61
C ALA A 20 6.25 1.70 0.42
N PHE A 21 4.97 1.41 0.15
CA PHE A 21 3.88 1.65 1.09
C PHE A 21 4.11 0.88 2.40
N THR A 22 4.53 -0.38 2.32
CA THR A 22 4.83 -1.22 3.49
C THR A 22 6.03 -0.65 4.26
N GLN A 23 7.09 -0.24 3.56
CA GLN A 23 8.30 0.33 4.17
C GLN A 23 7.98 1.59 5.00
N ASN A 24 7.04 2.44 4.57
CA ASN A 24 6.65 3.61 5.34
C ASN A 24 6.10 3.25 6.74
N PHE A 25 5.37 2.13 6.87
CA PHE A 25 4.92 1.63 8.18
C PHE A 25 6.07 1.01 8.98
N GLU A 26 6.94 0.23 8.33
CA GLU A 26 8.11 -0.37 8.98
C GLU A 26 9.07 0.68 9.55
N GLU A 27 9.20 1.82 8.88
CA GLU A 27 9.99 2.97 9.32
C GLU A 27 9.25 3.86 10.34
N GLY A 28 8.00 3.54 10.68
CA GLY A 28 7.19 4.29 11.64
C GLY A 28 6.78 5.68 11.17
N LEU A 29 6.75 5.90 9.85
CA LEU A 29 6.35 7.18 9.24
C LEU A 29 4.82 7.36 9.21
N GLU A 30 4.09 6.26 9.37
CA GLU A 30 2.64 6.23 9.26
C GLU A 30 2.01 5.68 10.54
N VAL A 31 0.95 6.37 11.00
CA VAL A 31 0.01 5.84 12.01
C VAL A 31 -1.09 5.03 11.31
N GLY A 32 -1.43 5.42 10.08
CA GLY A 32 -2.49 4.82 9.29
C GLY A 32 -2.57 5.53 7.95
N SER A 33 -2.64 4.76 6.87
CA SER A 33 -2.58 5.31 5.51
C SER A 33 -3.35 4.43 4.53
N SER A 34 -3.72 5.02 3.39
CA SER A 34 -4.34 4.32 2.27
C SER A 34 -3.87 4.93 0.95
N PHE A 35 -3.68 4.10 -0.07
CA PHE A 35 -3.25 4.52 -1.39
C PHE A 35 -4.01 3.76 -2.48
N ALA A 36 -4.57 4.50 -3.45
CA ALA A 36 -5.25 3.91 -4.59
C ALA A 36 -4.82 4.58 -5.90
N ALA A 37 -4.71 3.77 -6.95
CA ALA A 37 -4.34 4.24 -8.29
C ALA A 37 -5.18 3.55 -9.36
N THR A 38 -5.53 4.30 -10.40
CA THR A 38 -6.27 3.80 -11.55
C THR A 38 -5.47 3.93 -12.84
N LEU A 39 -5.57 2.93 -13.71
CA LEU A 39 -5.11 3.01 -15.10
C LEU A 39 -6.31 2.86 -16.03
N ASN A 40 -6.52 3.84 -16.90
CA ASN A 40 -7.69 3.90 -17.81
C ASN A 40 -9.03 3.74 -17.08
N GLY A 41 -9.17 4.35 -15.90
CA GLY A 41 -10.39 4.33 -15.10
C GLY A 41 -10.66 3.03 -14.33
N LYS A 42 -9.73 2.06 -14.34
CA LYS A 42 -9.82 0.83 -13.54
C LYS A 42 -8.77 0.87 -12.43
N PHE A 43 -9.16 0.49 -11.21
CA PHE A 43 -8.20 0.34 -10.12
C PHE A 43 -7.18 -0.73 -10.48
N VAL A 44 -5.91 -0.37 -10.31
CA VAL A 44 -4.76 -1.28 -10.40
C VAL A 44 -4.08 -1.42 -9.03
N ILE A 45 -4.38 -0.51 -8.11
CA ILE A 45 -3.91 -0.50 -6.72
C ILE A 45 -5.04 0.06 -5.86
N ASP A 46 -5.29 -0.60 -4.73
CA ASP A 46 -6.12 -0.14 -3.62
C ASP A 46 -5.59 -0.78 -2.34
N LEU A 47 -4.83 -0.03 -1.54
CA LEU A 47 -4.10 -0.49 -0.36
C LEU A 47 -4.47 0.34 0.86
N TRP A 48 -4.50 -0.28 2.04
CA TRP A 48 -4.66 0.42 3.32
C TRP A 48 -4.06 -0.36 4.49
N GLY A 49 -3.71 0.36 5.57
CA GLY A 49 -3.21 -0.19 6.83
C GLY A 49 -3.31 0.82 7.97
N VAL A 50 -3.46 0.33 9.20
CA VAL A 50 -3.55 1.06 10.48
C VAL A 50 -2.95 0.21 11.59
#